data_AF-A0A0B6XE29-F1
#
_entry.id   AF-A0A0B6XE29-F1
#
_cell.length_a   1.000
_cell.length_b   1.000
_cell.length_c   1.000
_cell.angle_alpha   90.00
_cell.angle_beta   90.00
_cell.angle_gamma   90.00
#
_symmetry.space_group_name_H-M   'P 1'
#
loop_
_entity.id
_entity.type
_entity.pdbx_description
1 polymer ?
#
loop_
_entity_poly.entity_id
_entity_poly.type
_entity_poly.pdbx_seq_one_letter_code
_entity_poly.pdbx_strand_id
1 'polypeptide(L)'
;MRNPWGGEPITALLGNHIQAVSGDLSETLPYLSGDKIRVLAVYADKRLSGNLARIPTAKEQGYNLVWPIIRGFYIGPKVTDEHYQWWVETFNKLQQTKEFKKQRELRGLFEFNMTGKELDDYVKKQVAQYHELAKSFGLAK
;
A
#
# COMPACT_ATOMS: atom_id res chain seq x y z
N MET A 1 14.62 -0.45 1.59
CA MET A 1 13.97 0.83 1.90
C MET A 1 13.35 0.72 3.28
N ARG A 2 13.94 1.40 4.26
CA ARG A 2 13.36 1.58 5.60
C ARG A 2 12.56 2.87 5.53
N ASN A 3 11.24 2.80 5.68
CA ASN A 3 10.43 4.00 5.67
C ASN A 3 10.70 4.75 6.98
N PRO A 4 11.10 6.04 6.98
CA PRO A 4 11.44 6.76 8.20
C PRO A 4 10.27 6.92 9.20
N TRP A 5 9.05 6.57 8.79
CA TRP A 5 7.83 6.71 9.59
C TRP A 5 7.33 5.41 10.24
N GLY A 6 7.96 4.26 9.98
CA GLY A 6 7.36 2.95 10.30
C GLY A 6 7.73 2.34 11.65
N GLY A 7 8.99 2.48 12.08
CA GLY A 7 9.52 1.76 13.26
C GLY A 7 9.25 2.43 14.60
N GLU A 8 9.24 3.77 14.64
CA GLU A 8 9.04 4.55 15.87
C GLU A 8 7.63 4.35 16.46
N PRO A 9 6.54 4.36 15.65
CA PRO A 9 5.19 4.21 16.19
C PRO A 9 4.93 2.80 16.75
N ILE A 10 5.46 1.75 16.14
CA ILE A 10 5.30 0.37 16.65
C ILE A 10 6.02 0.21 17.99
N THR A 11 7.20 0.82 18.14
CA THR A 11 7.94 0.78 19.42
C THR A 11 7.17 1.51 20.52
N ALA A 12 6.57 2.67 20.21
CA ALA A 12 5.72 3.40 21.16
C ALA A 12 4.47 2.60 21.56
N LEU A 13 3.87 1.86 20.63
CA LEU A 13 2.73 0.98 20.91
C LEU A 13 3.15 -0.19 21.83
N LEU A 14 4.28 -0.83 21.55
CA LEU A 14 4.83 -1.92 22.38
C LEU A 14 5.23 -1.44 23.78
N GLY A 15 5.69 -0.20 23.89
CA GLY A 15 6.01 0.47 25.15
C GLY A 15 4.80 1.04 25.89
N ASN A 16 3.59 0.86 25.36
CA ASN A 16 2.33 1.36 25.94
C ASN A 16 2.27 2.90 26.08
N HIS A 17 3.06 3.63 25.27
CA HIS A 17 3.03 5.10 25.21
C HIS A 17 1.86 5.63 24.36
N ILE A 18 1.38 4.82 23.42
CA ILE A 18 0.21 5.09 22.59
C ILE A 18 -0.71 3.87 22.59
N GLN A 19 -2.01 4.08 22.43
CA GLN A 19 -3.01 3.00 22.45
C GLN A 19 -3.37 2.49 21.04
N ALA A 20 -3.15 3.31 20.02
CA ALA A 20 -3.47 2.96 18.63
C ALA A 20 -2.52 3.68 17.66
N VAL A 21 -2.26 3.04 16.53
CA VAL A 21 -1.46 3.59 15.44
C VAL A 21 -2.01 3.13 14.09
N SER A 22 -2.02 4.02 13.11
CA SER A 22 -2.18 3.67 11.70
C SER A 22 -0.80 3.55 11.04
N GLY A 23 -0.48 2.38 10.49
CA GLY A 23 0.83 2.11 9.88
C GLY A 23 0.76 1.14 8.71
N ASP A 24 1.92 0.79 8.15
CA ASP A 24 2.02 -0.17 7.06
C ASP A 24 1.88 -1.61 7.62
N LEU A 25 1.03 -2.40 6.96
CA LEU A 25 0.79 -3.78 7.36
C LEU A 25 2.05 -4.63 7.26
N SER A 26 2.93 -4.36 6.29
CA SER A 26 4.21 -5.06 6.12
C SER A 26 5.14 -4.92 7.34
N GLU A 27 5.03 -3.83 8.09
CA GLU A 27 5.81 -3.58 9.30
C GLU A 27 5.16 -4.20 10.55
N THR A 28 3.85 -4.42 10.51
CA THR A 28 3.08 -5.00 11.62
C THR A 28 3.02 -6.53 11.55
N LEU A 29 3.17 -7.11 10.36
CA LEU A 29 3.17 -8.57 10.12
C LEU A 29 4.09 -9.38 11.06
N PRO A 30 5.33 -8.96 11.36
CA PRO A 30 6.20 -9.70 12.28
C PRO A 30 5.67 -9.75 13.72
N TYR A 31 4.88 -8.75 14.13
CA TYR A 31 4.37 -8.61 15.50
C TYR A 31 2.96 -9.19 15.67
N LEU A 32 2.27 -9.50 14.57
CA LEU A 32 0.92 -10.06 14.55
C LEU A 32 0.82 -11.47 15.17
N SER A 33 1.92 -12.21 15.20
CA SER A 33 1.97 -13.55 15.81
C SER A 33 2.04 -13.52 17.35
N GLY A 34 2.27 -12.35 17.95
CA GLY A 34 2.33 -12.19 19.41
C GLY A 34 1.08 -11.51 19.96
N ASP A 35 0.70 -11.84 21.20
CA ASP A 35 -0.48 -11.28 21.87
C ASP A 35 -0.35 -9.80 22.27
N LYS A 36 0.70 -9.11 21.82
CA LYS A 36 1.02 -7.73 22.20
C LYS A 36 0.37 -6.68 21.30
N ILE A 37 0.07 -7.02 20.05
CA ILE A 37 -0.51 -6.09 19.08
C ILE A 37 -1.66 -6.79 18.35
N ARG A 38 -2.78 -6.10 18.18
CA ARG A 38 -3.91 -6.56 17.40
C ARG A 38 -4.25 -5.56 16.30
N VAL A 39 -4.41 -6.04 15.07
CA VAL A 39 -4.89 -5.22 13.96
C VAL A 39 -6.42 -5.14 14.00
N LEU A 40 -6.94 -3.92 14.02
CA LEU A 40 -8.38 -3.64 14.17
C LEU A 40 -9.12 -3.52 12.83
N ALA A 41 -8.47 -2.92 11.83
CA ALA A 41 -9.06 -2.71 10.51
C ALA A 41 -7.98 -2.67 9.44
N VAL A 42 -8.32 -3.15 8.24
CA VAL A 42 -7.51 -2.96 7.03
C VAL A 42 -8.17 -1.92 6.13
N TYR A 43 -7.40 -0.93 5.66
CA TYR A 43 -7.86 0.12 4.75
C TYR A 43 -7.83 -0.32 3.29
N ALA A 44 -8.46 -1.46 2.99
CA ALA A 44 -8.58 -2.01 1.65
C ALA A 44 -10.06 -2.20 1.29
N ASP A 45 -10.36 -2.23 0.00
CA ASP A 45 -11.73 -2.46 -0.48
C ASP A 45 -12.24 -3.89 -0.15
N LYS A 46 -11.32 -4.87 -0.14
CA LYS A 46 -11.59 -6.27 0.17
C LYS A 46 -10.62 -6.79 1.23
N ARG A 47 -11.03 -7.83 1.95
CA ARG A 47 -10.14 -8.52 2.90
C ARG A 47 -8.91 -9.06 2.20
N LEU A 48 -7.79 -9.05 2.92
CA LEU A 48 -6.53 -9.57 2.46
C LEU A 48 -6.49 -11.10 2.62
N SER A 49 -5.64 -11.78 1.85
CA SER A 49 -5.49 -13.23 1.90
C SER A 49 -4.63 -13.70 3.08
N GLY A 50 -4.62 -15.01 3.33
CA GLY A 50 -3.75 -15.66 4.31
C GLY A 50 -4.14 -15.33 5.76
N ASN A 51 -3.13 -15.12 6.61
CA ASN A 51 -3.32 -14.87 8.05
C ASN A 51 -4.11 -13.59 8.35
N LEU A 52 -4.28 -12.71 7.36
CA LEU A 52 -4.99 -11.44 7.47
C LEU A 52 -6.47 -11.53 7.07
N ALA A 53 -6.92 -12.67 6.52
CA ALA A 53 -8.30 -12.85 6.05
C ALA A 53 -9.34 -12.79 7.18
N ARG A 54 -8.91 -12.97 8.43
CA ARG A 54 -9.75 -12.85 9.62
C ARG A 54 -9.98 -11.40 10.05
N ILE A 55 -9.14 -10.48 9.57
CA ILE A 55 -9.22 -9.06 9.96
C ILE A 55 -10.25 -8.37 9.03
N PRO A 56 -11.28 -7.72 9.59
CA PRO A 56 -12.25 -6.98 8.80
C PRO A 56 -11.64 -5.73 8.16
N THR A 57 -12.19 -5.31 7.01
CA THR A 57 -11.84 -4.01 6.42
C THR A 57 -12.56 -2.88 7.14
N ALA A 58 -12.06 -1.64 7.05
CA ALA A 58 -12.79 -0.48 7.58
C ALA A 58 -14.18 -0.34 6.92
N LYS A 59 -14.27 -0.69 5.63
CA LYS A 59 -15.51 -0.69 4.84
C LYS A 59 -16.56 -1.65 5.40
N GLU A 60 -16.15 -2.87 5.78
CA GLU A 60 -17.05 -3.85 6.42
C GLU A 60 -17.54 -3.38 7.80
N GLN A 61 -16.80 -2.49 8.45
CA GLN A 61 -17.17 -1.91 9.74
C GLN A 61 -18.04 -0.64 9.60
N GLY A 62 -18.45 -0.28 8.38
CA GLY A 62 -19.31 0.87 8.11
C GLY A 62 -18.55 2.17 7.79
N TYR A 63 -17.23 2.15 7.74
CA TYR A 63 -16.41 3.31 7.37
C TYR A 63 -15.99 3.20 5.90
N ASN A 64 -16.47 4.11 5.04
CA ASN A 64 -16.06 4.15 3.63
C ASN A 64 -14.63 4.71 3.46
N LEU A 65 -13.65 3.98 4.01
CA LEU A 65 -12.24 4.33 4.04
C LEU A 65 -11.44 3.24 3.32
N VAL A 66 -10.89 3.62 2.17
CA VAL A 66 -9.97 2.79 1.38
C VAL A 66 -8.73 3.62 1.12
N TRP A 67 -7.60 3.18 1.68
CA TRP A 67 -6.32 3.88 1.61
C TRP A 67 -5.18 2.89 1.36
N PRO A 68 -5.09 2.32 0.14
CA PRO A 68 -4.00 1.44 -0.22
C PRO A 68 -2.71 2.26 -0.41
N ILE A 69 -1.61 1.79 0.18
CA ILE A 69 -0.28 2.32 -0.13
C ILE A 69 0.26 1.56 -1.34
N ILE A 70 0.22 2.20 -2.50
CA ILE A 70 0.78 1.63 -3.73
C ILE A 70 2.28 1.93 -3.84
N ARG A 71 3.04 1.00 -4.42
CA ARG A 71 4.47 1.17 -4.74
C ARG A 71 4.65 0.86 -6.22
N GLY A 72 5.30 1.75 -6.95
CA GLY A 72 5.45 1.63 -8.39
C GLY A 72 6.68 2.38 -8.92
N PHE A 73 6.91 2.21 -10.22
CA PHE A 73 7.97 2.91 -10.96
C PHE A 73 7.35 3.97 -11.85
N TYR A 74 8.05 5.10 -12.00
CA TYR A 74 7.71 6.15 -12.94
C TYR A 74 8.92 6.41 -13.85
N ILE A 75 8.65 6.87 -15.06
CA ILE A 75 9.68 7.27 -16.01
C ILE A 75 9.54 8.75 -16.35
N GLY A 76 10.61 9.33 -16.90
CA GLY A 76 10.62 10.75 -17.27
C GLY A 76 9.62 11.08 -18.40
N PRO A 77 9.11 12.32 -18.46
CA PRO A 77 8.09 12.73 -19.42
C PRO A 77 8.56 12.78 -20.88
N LYS A 78 9.87 12.65 -21.14
CA LYS A 78 10.49 12.74 -22.47
C LYS A 78 10.98 11.40 -23.02
N VAL A 79 10.55 10.29 -22.41
CA VAL A 79 10.89 8.95 -22.91
C VAL A 79 10.07 8.68 -24.17
N THR A 80 10.68 8.06 -25.18
CA THR A 80 10.00 7.66 -26.41
C THR A 80 8.97 6.56 -26.13
N ASP A 81 7.91 6.50 -26.94
CA ASP A 81 6.87 5.47 -26.79
C ASP A 81 7.43 4.05 -26.84
N GLU A 82 8.44 3.82 -27.68
CA GLU A 82 9.15 2.54 -27.79
C GLU A 82 9.76 2.11 -26.45
N HIS A 83 10.53 2.99 -25.81
CA HIS A 83 11.13 2.70 -24.51
C HIS A 83 10.08 2.55 -23.41
N TYR A 84 9.00 3.33 -23.46
CA TYR A 84 7.89 3.16 -22.52
C TYR A 84 7.25 1.79 -22.65
N GLN A 85 6.93 1.35 -23.88
CA GLN A 85 6.33 0.04 -24.11
C GLN A 85 7.27 -1.10 -23.71
N TRP A 86 8.58 -0.95 -23.96
CA TRP A 86 9.56 -1.92 -23.51
C TRP A 86 9.52 -2.12 -21.98
N TRP A 87 9.41 -1.03 -21.21
CA TRP A 87 9.27 -1.11 -19.75
C TRP A 87 7.94 -1.75 -19.34
N VAL A 88 6.83 -1.36 -19.96
CA VAL A 88 5.50 -1.94 -19.68
C VAL A 88 5.51 -3.45 -19.89
N GLU A 89 6.04 -3.92 -21.02
CA GLU A 89 6.18 -5.35 -21.31
C GLU A 89 7.10 -6.06 -20.32
N THR A 90 8.22 -5.43 -19.98
CA THR A 90 9.20 -5.98 -19.04
C THR A 90 8.58 -6.19 -17.67
N PHE A 91 7.86 -5.19 -17.15
CA PHE A 91 7.15 -5.31 -15.87
C PHE A 91 6.01 -6.32 -15.91
N ASN A 92 5.26 -6.38 -17.03
CA ASN A 92 4.20 -7.37 -17.21
C ASN A 92 4.74 -8.81 -17.22
N LYS A 93 5.93 -9.04 -17.77
CA LYS A 93 6.61 -10.35 -17.71
C LYS A 93 7.17 -10.60 -16.31
N LEU A 94 7.86 -9.62 -15.73
CA LEU A 94 8.51 -9.73 -14.41
C LEU A 94 7.52 -10.09 -13.31
N GLN A 95 6.36 -9.44 -13.27
CA GLN A 95 5.35 -9.68 -12.23
C GLN A 95 4.77 -11.11 -12.25
N GLN A 96 4.90 -11.82 -13.38
CA GLN A 96 4.45 -13.21 -13.51
C GLN A 96 5.49 -14.23 -13.04
N THR A 97 6.76 -13.82 -12.90
CA THR A 97 7.83 -14.71 -12.44
C THR A 97 7.60 -15.17 -10.99
N LYS A 98 7.96 -16.41 -10.70
CA LYS A 98 7.82 -16.98 -9.34
C LYS A 98 8.76 -16.26 -8.37
N GLU A 99 9.92 -15.85 -8.85
CA GLU A 99 10.95 -15.14 -8.12
C GLU A 99 10.40 -13.79 -7.64
N PHE A 100 9.75 -13.03 -8.52
CA PHE A 100 9.12 -11.76 -8.14
C PHE A 100 8.00 -11.97 -7.13
N LYS A 101 7.09 -12.93 -7.36
CA LYS A 101 6.00 -13.25 -6.43
C LYS A 101 6.54 -13.63 -5.04
N LYS A 102 7.57 -14.48 -4.98
CA LYS A 102 8.25 -14.84 -3.73
C LYS A 102 8.88 -13.63 -3.04
N GLN A 103 9.58 -12.78 -3.78
CA GLN A 103 10.20 -11.56 -3.24
C GLN A 103 9.16 -10.55 -2.74
N ARG A 104 8.01 -10.46 -3.40
CA ARG A 104 6.85 -9.64 -3.01
C ARG A 104 6.27 -10.15 -1.68
N GLU A 105 5.98 -11.44 -1.58
CA GLU A 105 5.46 -12.08 -0.38
C GLU A 105 6.41 -11.97 0.82
N LEU A 106 7.71 -12.19 0.62
CA LEU A 106 8.74 -12.05 1.67
C LEU A 106 8.80 -10.64 2.29
N ARG A 107 8.37 -9.62 1.54
CA ARG A 107 8.32 -8.22 2.01
C ARG A 107 6.94 -7.82 2.52
N GLY A 108 6.00 -8.77 2.64
CA GLY A 108 4.63 -8.48 3.07
C GLY A 108 3.86 -7.61 2.08
N LEU A 109 4.24 -7.60 0.80
CA LEU A 109 3.60 -6.80 -0.23
C LEU A 109 2.45 -7.56 -0.90
N PHE A 110 1.33 -6.90 -1.08
CA PHE A 110 0.16 -7.47 -1.74
C PHE A 110 0.25 -7.26 -3.25
N GLU A 111 -0.45 -8.12 -3.99
CA GLU A 111 -0.48 -8.04 -5.44
C GLU A 111 -1.25 -6.79 -5.87
N PHE A 112 -0.58 -5.93 -6.65
CA PHE A 112 -1.17 -4.75 -7.26
C PHE A 112 -0.55 -4.54 -8.63
N ASN A 113 -0.98 -5.38 -9.58
CA ASN A 113 -0.37 -5.50 -10.90
C ASN A 113 -1.08 -4.56 -11.89
N MET A 114 -0.70 -3.28 -11.87
CA MET A 114 -1.13 -2.29 -12.86
C MET A 114 0.10 -1.76 -13.60
N THR A 115 0.02 -1.68 -14.93
CA THR A 115 1.10 -1.11 -15.75
C THR A 115 0.52 -0.22 -16.84
N GLY A 116 1.38 0.56 -17.49
CA GLY A 116 0.98 1.36 -18.63
C GLY A 116 -0.07 2.42 -18.28
N LYS A 117 -1.08 2.55 -19.15
CA LYS A 117 -2.17 3.50 -19.02
C LYS A 117 -3.02 3.28 -17.76
N GLU A 118 -3.24 2.03 -17.37
CA GLU A 118 -4.05 1.72 -16.18
C GLU A 118 -3.43 2.32 -14.91
N LEU A 119 -2.10 2.17 -14.75
CA LEU A 119 -1.38 2.75 -13.64
C LEU A 119 -1.40 4.29 -13.69
N ASP A 120 -1.22 4.88 -14.87
CA ASP A 120 -1.27 6.34 -15.04
C ASP A 120 -2.64 6.93 -14.68
N ASP A 121 -3.72 6.32 -15.18
CA ASP A 121 -5.10 6.72 -14.86
C ASP A 121 -5.38 6.58 -13.36
N TYR A 122 -4.92 5.48 -12.74
CA TYR A 122 -5.05 5.26 -11.30
C TYR A 122 -4.34 6.35 -10.49
N VAL A 123 -3.07 6.64 -10.81
CA VAL A 123 -2.28 7.66 -10.12
C VAL A 123 -2.92 9.04 -10.26
N LYS A 124 -3.36 9.42 -11.47
CA LYS A 124 -4.05 10.69 -11.71
C LYS A 124 -5.33 10.81 -10.89
N LYS A 125 -6.12 9.73 -10.82
CA LYS A 125 -7.33 9.69 -9.99
C LYS A 125 -7.00 9.85 -8.51
N GLN A 126 -5.98 9.16 -8.01
CA GLN A 126 -5.54 9.29 -6.60
C GLN A 126 -5.06 10.71 -6.29
N VAL A 127 -4.24 11.31 -7.16
CA VAL A 127 -3.76 12.69 -6.99
C VAL A 127 -4.93 13.67 -6.94
N ALA A 128 -5.91 13.55 -7.84
CA ALA A 128 -7.11 14.39 -7.82
C ALA A 128 -7.91 14.21 -6.53
N GLN A 129 -8.13 12.97 -6.08
CA GLN A 129 -8.83 12.68 -4.83
C GLN A 129 -8.12 13.27 -3.61
N TYR A 130 -6.80 13.11 -3.51
CA TYR A 130 -6.02 13.68 -2.41
C TYR A 130 -5.98 15.19 -2.44
N HIS A 131 -5.96 15.80 -3.62
CA HIS A 131 -6.01 17.24 -3.76
C HIS A 131 -7.34 17.83 -3.25
N GLU A 132 -8.47 17.23 -3.62
CA GLU A 132 -9.79 17.64 -3.11
C GLU A 132 -9.91 17.42 -1.60
N LEU A 133 -9.34 16.34 -1.08
CA LEU A 133 -9.28 16.08 0.35
C LEU A 133 -8.41 17.11 1.10
N ALA A 134 -7.25 17.45 0.54
CA ALA A 134 -6.37 18.47 1.12
C ALA A 134 -7.05 19.84 1.14
N LYS A 135 -7.83 20.19 0.10
CA LYS A 135 -8.64 21.41 0.07
C LYS A 135 -9.74 21.40 1.11
N SER A 136 -10.48 20.30 1.26
CA SER A 136 -11.56 20.21 2.26
C SER A 136 -11.04 20.33 3.69
N PHE A 137 -9.80 19.92 3.95
CA PHE A 137 -9.11 20.10 5.24
C PHE A 137 -8.33 21.41 5.36
N GLY A 138 -8.34 22.29 4.35
CA GLY A 138 -7.64 23.58 4.37
C GLY A 138 -6.10 23.47 4.30
N LEU A 139 -5.58 22.31 3.88
CA LEU A 139 -4.15 22.02 3.73
C LEU A 139 -3.59 22.41 2.37
N ALA A 140 -4.46 22.67 1.38
CA ALA A 140 -4.12 23.19 0.07
C ALA A 140 -5.10 24.31 -0.31
N LYS A 141 -4.61 25.36 -0.98
CA LYS A 141 -5.44 26.43 -1.57
C LYS A 141 -5.98 25.99 -2.93
#